data_AF-A0A497ER61-F1
#
_entry.id   AF-A0A497ER61-F1
#
_cell.length_a   1.000
_cell.length_b   1.000
_cell.length_c   1.000
_cell.angle_alpha   90.00
_cell.angle_beta   90.00
_cell.angle_gamma   90.00
#
_symmetry.space_group_name_H-M   'P 1'
#
loop_
_entity.id
_entity.type
_entity.pdbx_description
1 polymer ?
#
loop_
_entity_poly.entity_id
_entity_poly.type
_entity_poly.pdbx_seq_one_letter_code
_entity_poly.pdbx_strand_id
1 'polypeptide(L)'
;MIYPLASAIAKTKISPNTISLMGVIFALSSATLYYYRELWIAATMLLVSGFLDALDGAVARIEGKATKFGAFLDSLLDRYADSAVIAAIILAGLCDLLLGIIALIGTLLVSYSRAKAELEGIQMSGIGLMERAERILLIAVASFFNMLWLAIVLLAILTNVTVIHRALHVWSKLRMLKTLSQAHS
;
A
#
# COMPACT_ATOMS: atom_id res chain seq x y z
N MET A 1 -14.08 -7.84 10.41
CA MET A 1 -13.42 -9.14 10.65
C MET A 1 -12.21 -9.03 11.59
N ILE A 2 -11.36 -7.98 11.48
CA ILE A 2 -10.10 -7.87 12.24
C ILE A 2 -10.28 -7.40 13.70
N TYR A 3 -11.36 -6.65 13.99
CA TYR A 3 -11.60 -6.02 15.29
C TYR A 3 -11.60 -6.95 16.53
N PRO A 4 -12.17 -8.17 16.50
CA PRO A 4 -12.08 -9.08 17.64
C PRO A 4 -10.63 -9.46 17.99
N LEU A 5 -9.81 -9.73 16.96
CA LEU A 5 -8.40 -10.06 17.14
C LEU A 5 -7.59 -8.83 17.58
N ALA A 6 -7.83 -7.68 16.96
CA ALA A 6 -7.21 -6.43 17.36
C ALA A 6 -7.54 -6.08 18.83
N SER A 7 -8.78 -6.31 19.27
CA SER A 7 -9.19 -6.12 20.66
C SER A 7 -8.51 -7.10 21.61
N ALA A 8 -8.30 -8.36 21.21
CA ALA A 8 -7.54 -9.33 22.00
C ALA A 8 -6.06 -8.90 22.16
N ILE A 9 -5.44 -8.43 21.08
CA ILE A 9 -4.04 -7.97 21.09
C ILE A 9 -3.89 -6.66 21.86
N ALA A 10 -4.84 -5.73 21.76
CA ALA A 10 -4.86 -4.49 22.53
C ALA A 10 -4.94 -4.73 24.06
N LYS A 11 -5.35 -5.94 24.51
CA LYS A 11 -5.30 -6.34 25.93
C LYS A 11 -3.93 -6.88 26.35
N THR A 12 -3.01 -7.08 25.40
CA THR A 12 -1.62 -7.51 25.67
C THR A 12 -0.67 -6.32 25.81
N LYS A 13 0.61 -6.57 26.08
CA LYS A 13 1.66 -5.52 26.13
C LYS A 13 2.29 -5.23 24.76
N ILE A 14 1.81 -5.85 23.68
CA ILE A 14 2.37 -5.67 22.34
C ILE A 14 1.94 -4.30 21.80
N SER A 15 2.91 -3.45 21.47
CA SER A 15 2.63 -2.12 20.93
C SER A 15 2.27 -2.19 19.43
N PRO A 16 1.44 -1.27 18.90
CA PRO A 16 1.17 -1.17 17.47
C PRO A 16 2.45 -1.09 16.63
N ASN A 17 3.43 -0.29 17.07
CA ASN A 17 4.73 -0.15 16.38
C ASN A 17 5.49 -1.48 16.26
N THR A 18 5.35 -2.37 17.24
CA THR A 18 5.96 -3.71 17.17
C THR A 18 5.31 -4.54 16.06
N ILE A 19 3.98 -4.43 15.91
CA ILE A 19 3.23 -5.12 14.86
C ILE A 19 3.63 -4.57 13.48
N SER A 20 3.73 -3.25 13.32
CA SER A 20 4.19 -2.62 12.09
C SER A 20 5.61 -3.07 11.71
N LEU A 21 6.54 -3.09 12.68
CA LEU A 21 7.91 -3.55 12.44
C LEU A 21 7.95 -5.02 12.00
N MET A 22 7.16 -5.88 12.61
CA MET A 22 7.01 -7.27 12.16
C MET A 22 6.48 -7.33 10.73
N GLY A 23 5.45 -6.55 10.40
CA GLY A 23 4.90 -6.44 9.05
C GLY A 23 5.99 -6.12 8.02
N VAL A 24 6.86 -5.15 8.30
CA VAL A 24 7.97 -4.78 7.42
C VAL A 24 8.99 -5.90 7.26
N ILE A 25 9.35 -6.60 8.35
CA ILE A 25 10.27 -7.75 8.28
C ILE A 25 9.70 -8.85 7.36
N PHE A 26 8.40 -9.13 7.46
CA PHE A 26 7.72 -10.08 6.57
C PHE A 26 7.71 -9.63 5.11
N ALA A 27 7.51 -8.34 4.84
CA ALA A 27 7.58 -7.80 3.47
C ALA A 27 8.98 -7.90 2.87
N LEU A 28 10.02 -7.56 3.64
CA LEU A 28 11.41 -7.66 3.16
C LEU A 28 11.81 -9.12 2.94
N SER A 29 11.40 -10.02 3.82
CA SER A 29 11.59 -11.46 3.65
C SER A 29 10.87 -11.97 2.41
N SER A 30 9.64 -11.50 2.14
CA SER A 30 8.91 -11.77 0.90
C SER A 30 9.68 -11.30 -0.33
N ALA A 31 10.21 -10.08 -0.32
CA ALA A 31 11.02 -9.55 -1.41
C ALA A 31 12.26 -10.44 -1.68
N THR A 32 12.99 -10.84 -0.64
CA THR A 32 14.13 -11.75 -0.78
C THR A 32 13.71 -13.09 -1.39
N LEU A 33 12.58 -13.66 -0.97
CA LEU A 33 12.07 -14.92 -1.52
C LEU A 33 11.60 -14.79 -2.98
N TYR A 34 11.01 -13.66 -3.36
CA TYR A 34 10.71 -13.37 -4.77
C TYR A 34 11.98 -13.32 -5.62
N TYR A 35 13.05 -12.72 -5.11
CA TYR A 35 14.35 -12.70 -5.79
C TYR A 35 14.87 -14.12 -6.08
N TYR A 36 14.76 -15.02 -5.10
CA TYR A 36 15.13 -16.43 -5.25
C TYR A 36 14.05 -17.30 -5.94
N ARG A 37 12.96 -16.69 -6.43
CA ARG A 37 11.86 -17.35 -7.15
C ARG A 37 11.06 -18.36 -6.31
N GLU A 38 11.09 -18.26 -4.99
CA GLU A 38 10.30 -19.06 -4.05
C GLU A 38 8.87 -18.50 -3.91
N LEU A 39 8.11 -18.51 -5.01
CA LEU A 39 6.91 -17.67 -5.19
C LEU A 39 5.81 -17.93 -4.15
N TRP A 40 5.60 -19.18 -3.76
CA TRP A 40 4.53 -19.56 -2.83
C TRP A 40 4.82 -19.05 -1.41
N ILE A 41 6.06 -19.22 -0.96
CA ILE A 41 6.48 -18.75 0.36
C ILE A 41 6.54 -17.22 0.35
N ALA A 42 7.07 -16.62 -0.72
CA ALA A 42 7.10 -15.18 -0.91
C ALA A 42 5.70 -14.56 -0.81
N ALA A 43 4.72 -15.13 -1.53
CA ALA A 43 3.32 -14.69 -1.49
C ALA A 43 2.70 -14.82 -0.10
N THR A 44 2.96 -15.93 0.59
CA THR A 44 2.48 -16.15 1.96
C THR A 44 3.03 -15.10 2.92
N MET A 45 4.33 -14.83 2.85
CA MET A 45 4.97 -13.78 3.67
C MET A 45 4.41 -12.39 3.36
N LEU A 46 4.12 -12.10 2.08
CA LEU A 46 3.51 -10.82 1.67
C LEU A 46 2.09 -10.65 2.24
N LEU A 47 1.28 -11.71 2.20
CA LEU A 47 -0.07 -11.70 2.78
C LEU A 47 -0.03 -11.52 4.29
N VAL A 48 0.90 -12.19 4.97
CA VAL A 48 1.11 -12.02 6.42
C VAL A 48 1.50 -10.58 6.74
N SER A 49 2.40 -9.99 5.96
CA SER A 49 2.79 -8.58 6.11
C SER A 49 1.57 -7.65 5.99
N GLY A 50 0.78 -7.76 4.93
CA GLY A 50 -0.41 -6.93 4.73
C GLY A 50 -1.49 -7.15 5.80
N PHE A 51 -1.58 -8.36 6.36
CA PHE A 51 -2.47 -8.63 7.49
C PHE A 51 -2.02 -7.95 8.79
N LEU A 52 -0.72 -8.00 9.10
CA LEU A 52 -0.15 -7.36 10.28
C LEU A 52 -0.32 -5.83 10.23
N ASP A 53 -0.18 -5.25 9.06
CA ASP A 53 -0.44 -3.83 8.81
C ASP A 53 -1.90 -3.44 9.09
N ALA A 54 -2.86 -4.18 8.54
CA ALA A 54 -4.27 -3.92 8.83
C ALA A 54 -4.61 -4.09 10.32
N LEU A 55 -3.88 -4.98 11.01
CA LEU A 55 -4.01 -5.26 12.43
C LEU A 55 -3.41 -4.14 13.29
N ASP A 56 -2.23 -3.62 12.95
CA ASP A 56 -1.58 -2.55 13.72
C ASP A 56 -2.44 -1.29 13.78
N GLY A 57 -3.06 -0.91 12.67
CA GLY A 57 -3.90 0.28 12.58
C GLY A 57 -5.20 0.09 13.36
N ALA A 58 -5.71 -1.14 13.41
CA ALA A 58 -6.86 -1.47 14.24
C ALA A 58 -6.51 -1.42 15.73
N VAL A 59 -5.37 -1.97 16.15
CA VAL A 59 -4.89 -1.93 17.55
C VAL A 59 -4.62 -0.48 17.98
N ALA A 60 -3.94 0.31 17.16
CA ALA A 60 -3.63 1.71 17.46
C ALA A 60 -4.90 2.56 17.68
N ARG A 61 -5.96 2.31 16.89
CA ARG A 61 -7.27 2.96 17.07
C ARG A 61 -7.96 2.55 18.36
N ILE A 62 -7.91 1.26 18.72
CA ILE A 62 -8.54 0.73 19.95
C ILE A 62 -7.83 1.28 21.19
N GLU A 63 -6.50 1.31 21.19
CA GLU A 63 -5.72 1.78 22.35
C GLU A 63 -5.69 3.31 22.48
N GLY A 64 -6.15 4.06 21.48
CA GLY A 64 -6.04 5.52 21.45
C GLY A 64 -4.59 6.02 21.38
N LYS A 65 -3.64 5.17 20.99
CA LYS A 65 -2.18 5.47 20.94
C LYS A 65 -1.68 5.89 19.55
N ALA A 66 -2.58 6.23 18.62
CA ALA A 66 -2.19 6.70 17.31
C ALA A 66 -1.41 8.03 17.41
N THR A 67 -0.19 8.07 16.88
CA THR A 67 0.66 9.27 16.85
C THR A 67 0.90 9.74 15.42
N LYS A 68 1.10 11.05 15.22
CA LYS A 68 1.43 11.62 13.90
C LYS A 68 2.72 11.06 13.32
N PHE A 69 3.75 10.91 14.16
CA PHE A 69 5.02 10.32 13.74
C PHE A 69 4.88 8.84 13.38
N GLY A 70 4.13 8.06 14.17
CA GLY A 70 3.84 6.66 13.87
C GLY A 70 3.15 6.49 12.52
N ALA A 71 2.11 7.28 12.25
CA ALA A 71 1.41 7.27 10.95
C ALA A 71 2.32 7.66 9.77
N PHE A 72 3.24 8.61 9.98
CA PHE A 72 4.25 8.96 8.98
C PHE A 72 5.24 7.82 8.73
N LEU A 73 5.77 7.22 9.79
CA LEU A 73 6.75 6.13 9.71
C LEU A 73 6.16 4.88 9.07
N ASP A 74 4.96 4.49 9.49
CA ASP A 74 4.17 3.40 8.90
C ASP A 74 4.00 3.59 7.39
N SER A 75 3.51 4.78 7.02
CA SER A 75 3.46 5.19 5.63
C SER A 75 4.81 5.06 4.92
N LEU A 76 5.90 5.58 5.48
CA LEU A 76 7.22 5.52 4.85
C LEU A 76 7.67 4.06 4.62
N LEU A 77 7.54 3.22 5.63
CA LEU A 77 7.98 1.83 5.58
C LEU A 77 7.17 1.01 4.57
N ASP A 78 5.88 1.30 4.40
CA ASP A 78 5.05 0.71 3.35
C ASP A 78 5.60 0.96 1.95
N ARG A 79 6.09 2.17 1.67
CA ARG A 79 6.67 2.46 0.34
C ARG A 79 7.95 1.68 0.13
N TYR A 80 8.77 1.52 1.17
CA TYR A 80 9.97 0.67 1.09
C TYR A 80 9.61 -0.80 0.89
N ALA A 81 8.63 -1.32 1.62
CA ALA A 81 8.14 -2.69 1.51
C ALA A 81 7.60 -3.00 0.11
N ASP A 82 6.65 -2.19 -0.39
CA ASP A 82 6.07 -2.34 -1.72
C ASP A 82 7.14 -2.26 -2.82
N SER A 83 8.07 -1.30 -2.68
CA SER A 83 9.15 -1.11 -3.65
C SER A 83 10.14 -2.27 -3.66
N ALA A 84 10.49 -2.81 -2.48
CA ALA A 84 11.40 -3.95 -2.37
C ALA A 84 10.80 -5.18 -3.05
N VAL A 85 9.51 -5.46 -2.85
CA VAL A 85 8.82 -6.60 -3.48
C VAL A 85 8.79 -6.45 -4.99
N ILE A 86 8.36 -5.31 -5.52
CA ILE A 86 8.30 -5.09 -6.98
C ILE A 86 9.72 -5.12 -7.58
N ALA A 87 10.70 -4.48 -6.94
CA ALA A 87 12.09 -4.50 -7.39
C ALA A 87 12.66 -5.93 -7.41
N ALA A 88 12.38 -6.75 -6.40
CA ALA A 88 12.81 -8.14 -6.38
C ALA A 88 12.20 -8.96 -7.52
N ILE A 89 10.91 -8.75 -7.84
CA ILE A 89 10.24 -9.39 -8.99
C ILE A 89 10.91 -9.00 -10.31
N ILE A 90 11.26 -7.72 -10.47
CA ILE A 90 11.99 -7.21 -11.65
C ILE A 90 13.38 -7.87 -11.74
N LEU A 91 14.16 -7.80 -10.67
CA LEU A 91 15.53 -8.30 -10.62
C LEU A 91 15.60 -9.82 -10.78
N ALA A 92 14.58 -10.54 -10.32
CA ALA A 92 14.43 -11.98 -10.54
C ALA A 92 14.11 -12.33 -12.01
N GLY A 93 13.75 -11.37 -12.86
CA GLY A 93 13.30 -11.61 -14.22
C GLY A 93 11.93 -12.31 -14.29
N LEU A 94 11.05 -12.04 -13.32
CA LEU A 94 9.69 -12.62 -13.24
C LEU A 94 8.65 -11.78 -14.00
N CYS A 95 9.05 -10.66 -14.58
CA CYS A 95 8.23 -9.79 -15.41
C CYS A 95 9.08 -9.10 -16.48
N ASP A 96 8.41 -8.40 -17.40
CA ASP A 96 9.08 -7.45 -18.29
C ASP A 96 9.65 -6.27 -17.50
N LEU A 97 10.87 -5.83 -17.86
CA LEU A 97 11.60 -4.79 -17.14
C LEU A 97 10.89 -3.44 -17.22
N LEU A 98 10.43 -3.05 -18.42
CA LEU A 98 9.79 -1.76 -18.64
C LEU A 98 8.46 -1.69 -17.88
N LEU A 99 7.64 -2.74 -17.98
CA LEU A 99 6.38 -2.82 -17.26
C LEU A 99 6.57 -2.87 -15.74
N GLY A 100 7.60 -3.57 -15.26
CA GLY A 100 7.97 -3.57 -13.85
C GLY A 100 8.32 -2.17 -13.33
N ILE A 101 9.13 -1.41 -14.08
CA ILE A 101 9.47 -0.02 -13.72
C ILE A 101 8.21 0.86 -13.71
N ILE A 102 7.33 0.73 -14.70
CA ILE A 102 6.07 1.48 -14.76
C ILE A 102 5.15 1.13 -13.57
N ALA A 103 5.07 -0.15 -13.19
CA ALA A 103 4.32 -0.61 -12.03
C ALA A 103 4.89 -0.06 -10.71
N LEU A 104 6.21 -0.01 -10.57
CA LEU A 104 6.90 0.56 -9.40
C LEU A 104 6.60 2.07 -9.28
N ILE A 105 6.76 2.82 -10.37
CA ILE A 105 6.46 4.26 -10.43
C ILE A 105 5.00 4.50 -10.07
N GLY A 106 4.08 3.79 -10.72
CA GLY A 106 2.65 3.93 -10.47
C GLY A 106 2.29 3.64 -9.01
N THR A 107 2.86 2.57 -8.43
CA THR A 107 2.67 2.20 -7.02
C THR A 107 3.07 3.33 -6.06
N LEU A 108 4.23 3.95 -6.29
CA LEU A 108 4.70 5.09 -5.49
C LEU A 108 3.83 6.34 -5.70
N LEU A 109 3.44 6.62 -6.94
CA LEU A 109 2.60 7.78 -7.28
C LEU A 109 1.18 7.67 -6.71
N VAL A 110 0.62 6.46 -6.60
CA VAL A 110 -0.66 6.24 -5.90
C VAL A 110 -0.54 6.73 -4.45
N SER A 111 0.49 6.30 -3.72
CA SER A 111 0.69 6.71 -2.32
C SER A 111 1.04 8.20 -2.19
N TYR A 112 1.84 8.74 -3.11
CA TYR A 112 2.22 10.16 -3.12
C TYR A 112 1.01 11.07 -3.39
N SER A 113 0.21 10.76 -4.42
CA SER A 113 -0.97 11.55 -4.79
C SER A 113 -1.98 11.63 -3.64
N ARG A 114 -2.16 10.54 -2.89
CA ARG A 114 -2.97 10.55 -1.65
C ARG A 114 -2.40 11.50 -0.61
N ALA A 115 -1.14 11.33 -0.24
CA ALA A 115 -0.51 12.18 0.78
C ALA A 115 -0.55 13.67 0.40
N LYS A 116 -0.29 13.98 -0.88
CA LYS A 116 -0.31 15.36 -1.36
C LYS A 116 -1.72 15.96 -1.38
N ALA A 117 -2.74 15.19 -1.75
CA ALA A 117 -4.12 15.65 -1.71
C ALA A 117 -4.64 15.88 -0.27
N GLU A 118 -4.26 15.01 0.66
CA GLU A 118 -4.64 15.14 2.08
C GLU A 118 -4.02 16.41 2.72
N LEU A 119 -2.83 16.84 2.26
CA LEU A 119 -2.24 18.13 2.66
C LEU A 119 -3.05 19.34 2.16
N GLU A 120 -3.74 19.22 1.02
CA GLU A 120 -4.67 20.24 0.52
C GLU A 120 -6.07 20.13 1.16
N GLY A 121 -6.23 19.30 2.20
CA GLY A 121 -7.50 19.08 2.90
C GLY A 121 -8.49 18.17 2.16
N ILE A 122 -8.05 17.49 1.09
CA ILE A 122 -8.90 16.60 0.30
C ILE A 122 -8.69 15.15 0.75
N GLN A 123 -9.72 14.56 1.35
CA GLN A 123 -9.71 13.15 1.76
C GLN A 123 -9.69 12.22 0.54
N MET A 124 -8.79 11.23 0.55
CA MET A 124 -8.55 10.30 -0.56
C MET A 124 -8.84 8.84 -0.25
N SER A 125 -9.41 8.54 0.92
CA SER A 125 -9.80 7.20 1.30
C SER A 125 -10.84 6.62 0.33
N GLY A 126 -10.53 5.49 -0.30
CA GLY A 126 -11.43 4.80 -1.23
C GLY A 126 -11.52 5.45 -2.61
N ILE A 127 -10.71 6.46 -2.92
CA ILE A 127 -10.63 7.05 -4.26
C ILE A 127 -9.49 6.37 -5.02
N GLY A 128 -9.84 5.54 -6.00
CA GLY A 128 -8.86 4.79 -6.80
C GLY A 128 -9.24 3.32 -6.93
N LEU A 129 -8.62 2.62 -7.89
CA LEU A 129 -8.89 1.20 -8.13
C LEU A 129 -7.83 0.28 -7.51
N MET A 130 -6.64 0.82 -7.22
CA MET A 130 -5.47 0.03 -6.84
C MET A 130 -4.79 0.62 -5.60
N GLU A 131 -5.43 0.48 -4.44
CA GLU A 131 -4.79 0.78 -3.16
C GLU A 131 -3.86 -0.37 -2.74
N ARG A 132 -3.28 -0.28 -1.53
CA ARG A 132 -2.22 -1.19 -1.11
C ARG A 132 -2.70 -2.63 -0.93
N ALA A 133 -3.89 -2.81 -0.33
CA ALA A 133 -4.45 -4.13 -0.12
C ALA A 133 -4.70 -4.87 -1.45
N GLU A 134 -5.22 -4.18 -2.46
CA GLU A 134 -5.47 -4.74 -3.79
C GLU A 134 -4.16 -5.14 -4.48
N ARG A 135 -3.08 -4.34 -4.33
CA ARG A 135 -1.76 -4.69 -4.87
C ARG A 135 -1.20 -5.96 -4.24
N ILE A 136 -1.24 -6.04 -2.91
CA ILE A 136 -0.76 -7.21 -2.16
C ILE A 136 -1.51 -8.47 -2.59
N LEU A 137 -2.85 -8.39 -2.67
CA LEU A 137 -3.69 -9.50 -3.11
C LEU A 137 -3.39 -9.91 -4.56
N LEU A 138 -3.26 -8.94 -5.47
CA LEU A 138 -2.97 -9.19 -6.88
C LEU A 138 -1.63 -9.92 -7.07
N ILE A 139 -0.57 -9.43 -6.41
CA ILE A 139 0.75 -10.07 -6.46
C ILE A 139 0.67 -11.47 -5.86
N ALA A 140 0.10 -11.63 -4.67
CA ALA A 140 0.05 -12.92 -3.98
C ALA A 140 -0.75 -13.98 -4.76
N VAL A 141 -1.92 -13.63 -5.28
CA VAL A 141 -2.73 -14.54 -6.10
C VAL A 141 -1.96 -14.95 -7.34
N ALA A 142 -1.39 -13.99 -8.08
CA ALA A 142 -0.62 -14.31 -9.29
C ALA A 142 0.59 -15.21 -9.00
N SER A 143 1.25 -15.03 -7.85
CA SER A 143 2.37 -15.87 -7.41
C SER A 143 1.97 -17.32 -7.19
N PHE A 144 0.81 -17.60 -6.59
CA PHE A 144 0.35 -18.99 -6.40
C PHE A 144 0.07 -19.71 -7.73
N PHE A 145 -0.29 -18.97 -8.77
CA PHE A 145 -0.53 -19.51 -10.12
C PHE A 145 0.69 -19.39 -11.06
N ASN A 146 1.84 -18.89 -10.57
CA ASN A 146 3.01 -18.59 -11.40
C ASN A 146 2.75 -17.61 -12.56
N MET A 147 1.82 -16.67 -12.37
CA MET A 147 1.41 -15.67 -13.37
C MET A 147 1.85 -14.25 -12.99
N LEU A 148 2.99 -14.11 -12.31
CA LEU A 148 3.50 -12.81 -11.82
C LEU A 148 3.63 -11.75 -12.92
N TRP A 149 4.03 -12.14 -14.13
CA TRP A 149 4.11 -11.23 -15.27
C TRP A 149 2.76 -10.52 -15.53
N LEU A 150 1.64 -11.22 -15.36
CA LEU A 150 0.29 -10.66 -15.55
C LEU A 150 -0.06 -9.69 -14.42
N ALA A 151 0.29 -10.02 -13.17
CA ALA A 151 0.13 -9.10 -12.05
C ALA A 151 0.90 -7.79 -12.29
N ILE A 152 2.13 -7.85 -12.79
CA ILE A 152 2.91 -6.65 -13.10
C ILE A 152 2.29 -5.83 -14.23
N VAL A 153 1.81 -6.47 -15.31
CA VAL A 153 1.06 -5.79 -16.38
C VAL A 153 -0.16 -5.05 -15.81
N LEU A 154 -0.95 -5.74 -15.00
CA LEU A 154 -2.15 -5.17 -14.38
C LEU A 154 -1.79 -4.04 -13.41
N LEU A 155 -0.73 -4.19 -12.61
CA LEU A 155 -0.24 -3.12 -11.73
C LEU A 155 0.20 -1.90 -12.52
N ALA A 156 0.98 -2.08 -13.58
CA ALA A 156 1.44 -0.98 -14.43
C ALA A 156 0.26 -0.16 -14.97
N ILE A 157 -0.81 -0.81 -15.39
CA ILE A 157 -2.00 -0.14 -15.92
C ILE A 157 -2.82 0.48 -14.77
N LEU A 158 -3.24 -0.33 -13.80
CA LEU A 158 -4.24 0.05 -12.79
C LEU A 158 -3.72 1.10 -11.81
N THR A 159 -2.43 1.07 -11.46
CA THR A 159 -1.83 2.09 -10.59
C THR A 159 -1.76 3.44 -11.29
N ASN A 160 -1.32 3.49 -12.55
CA ASN A 160 -1.25 4.74 -13.31
C ASN A 160 -2.64 5.30 -13.65
N VAL A 161 -3.61 4.44 -13.98
CA VAL A 161 -5.03 4.85 -14.10
C VAL A 161 -5.53 5.43 -12.79
N THR A 162 -5.19 4.82 -11.65
CA THR A 162 -5.56 5.34 -10.32
C THR A 162 -4.94 6.71 -10.05
N VAL A 163 -3.69 6.94 -10.45
CA VAL A 163 -3.03 8.26 -10.32
C VAL A 163 -3.76 9.32 -11.12
N ILE A 164 -4.11 9.03 -12.38
CA ILE A 164 -4.88 9.94 -13.23
C ILE A 164 -6.25 10.24 -12.61
N HIS A 165 -6.96 9.20 -12.15
CA HIS A 165 -8.26 9.36 -11.49
C HIS A 165 -8.15 10.26 -10.25
N ARG A 166 -7.14 10.06 -9.39
CA ARG A 166 -6.89 10.90 -8.22
C ARG A 166 -6.59 12.35 -8.61
N ALA A 167 -5.77 12.57 -9.62
CA ALA A 167 -5.45 13.92 -10.09
C ALA A 167 -6.69 14.68 -10.59
N LEU A 168 -7.54 14.02 -11.39
CA LEU A 168 -8.80 14.59 -11.86
C LEU A 168 -9.77 14.88 -10.71
N HIS A 169 -9.82 13.99 -9.71
CA HIS A 169 -10.63 14.20 -8.50
C HIS A 169 -10.18 15.45 -7.71
N VAL A 170 -8.87 15.60 -7.47
CA VAL A 170 -8.28 16.79 -6.83
C VAL A 170 -8.63 18.05 -7.60
N TRP A 171 -8.41 18.05 -8.92
CA TRP A 171 -8.68 19.21 -9.77
C TRP A 171 -10.14 19.66 -9.70
N SER A 172 -11.08 18.72 -9.76
CA SER A 172 -12.51 19.00 -9.63
C SER A 172 -12.85 19.62 -8.27
N LYS A 173 -12.32 19.06 -7.17
CA LYS A 173 -12.54 19.57 -5.81
C LYS A 173 -11.97 20.98 -5.61
N LEU A 174 -10.74 21.23 -6.02
CA LEU A 174 -10.10 22.55 -5.89
C LEU A 174 -10.85 23.62 -6.71
N ARG A 175 -11.34 23.27 -7.90
CA ARG A 175 -12.14 24.18 -8.72
C ARG A 175 -13.45 24.57 -8.03
N MET A 176 -14.16 23.60 -7.44
CA MET A 176 -15.40 23.88 -6.68
C MET A 176 -15.16 24.81 -5.49
N LEU A 177 -14.09 24.57 -4.71
CA LEU A 177 -13.74 25.41 -3.56
C LEU A 177 -13.44 26.85 -3.97
N LYS A 178 -12.74 27.05 -5.09
CA LYS A 178 -12.46 28.39 -5.63
C LYS A 178 -13.74 29.13 -6.02
N THR A 179 -14.67 28.46 -6.70
CA THR A 179 -15.96 29.06 -7.08
C THR A 179 -16.80 29.45 -5.87
N LEU A 180 -16.85 28.62 -4.83
CA LEU A 180 -17.58 28.92 -3.59
C LEU A 180 -16.99 30.12 -2.85
N SER A 181 -15.66 30.25 -2.81
CA SER A 181 -15.01 31.40 -2.17
C SER A 181 -15.31 32.72 -2.88
N GLN A 182 -15.43 32.70 -4.21
CA GLN A 182 -15.77 33.89 -5.02
C GLN A 182 -17.25 34.28 -4.95
N ALA A 183 -18.13 33.35 -4.57
CA ALA A 183 -19.56 33.62 -4.43
C ALA A 183 -19.94 34.26 -3.07
N HIS A 184 -19.05 34.19 -2.08
CA HIS A 184 -19.25 34.73 -0.72
C HIS A 184 -18.42 36.00 -0.44
N SER A 185 -17.70 36.51 -1.46
CA SER A 185 -16.95 37.77 -1.44
C SER A 185 -17.69 38.85 -2.22
#